data_AF-A0A3N9XLR6-F1
#
_entry.id   AF-A0A3N9XLR6-F1
#
_cell.length_a   1.000
_cell.length_b   1.000
_cell.length_c   1.000
_cell.angle_alpha   90.00
_cell.angle_beta   90.00
_cell.angle_gamma   90.00
#
_symmetry.space_group_name_H-M   'P 1'
#
loop_
_entity.id
_entity.type
_entity.pdbx_description
1 polymer ?
#
loop_
_entity_poly.entity_id
_entity_poly.type
_entity_poly.pdbx_seq_one_letter_code
_entity_poly.pdbx_strand_id
1 'polypeptide(L)'
;MSTKATRRWGPASMASLLVVALLTGCGLPAAGQPAIDPVAAGPLPNGPATPVGRPTGAAEVRPDPAPVIPVSYPATGGNHWSVAPGETTPGRATAGRLLRYRVAVERDIRGLPTKDIATAITTTLNDPRGWTAGGAWRLRRVGAGEPTDFTIYLATPGTRDTLCQDVPDAYTSCRNGGRVVLNVARWVKGVPGYGATLETYRQYMVNHEVGHKLGYGHERCPGRGRPAPVMQQQTLGLHGCTANAWPYPKGKARYSGPVGAYDDAIPRREGAYSAS
;
A
#
# COMPACT_ATOMS: atom_id res chain seq x y z
N MET A 1 -42.70 5.11 -39.22
CA MET A 1 -41.78 5.71 -40.21
C MET A 1 -41.15 6.94 -39.57
N SER A 2 -39.87 6.90 -39.20
CA SER A 2 -39.10 8.11 -38.89
C SER A 2 -37.60 7.80 -38.99
N THR A 3 -36.89 8.75 -39.57
CA THR A 3 -35.69 8.62 -40.40
C THR A 3 -34.38 8.46 -39.62
N LYS A 4 -33.52 7.54 -40.11
CA LYS A 4 -32.10 7.42 -39.74
C LYS A 4 -31.30 8.58 -40.36
N ALA A 5 -30.53 9.29 -39.54
CA ALA A 5 -29.49 10.22 -40.02
C ALA A 5 -28.11 9.61 -39.73
N THR A 6 -27.39 9.22 -40.77
CA THR A 6 -26.00 8.77 -40.71
C THR A 6 -25.08 9.94 -41.04
N ARG A 7 -24.20 10.33 -40.09
CA ARG A 7 -23.17 11.33 -40.33
C ARG A 7 -21.82 10.63 -40.49
N ARG A 8 -21.32 10.62 -41.73
CA ARG A 8 -19.96 10.17 -42.09
C ARG A 8 -18.96 11.26 -41.67
N TRP A 9 -17.90 10.88 -40.98
CA TRP A 9 -16.72 11.73 -40.75
C TRP A 9 -15.57 11.22 -41.63
N GLY A 10 -15.03 12.10 -42.46
CA GLY A 10 -13.84 11.84 -43.29
C GLY A 10 -12.55 11.98 -42.47
N PRO A 11 -11.44 11.36 -42.93
CA PRO A 11 -10.17 11.42 -42.22
C PRO A 11 -9.44 12.75 -42.50
N ALA A 12 -9.02 13.45 -41.44
CA ALA A 12 -8.09 14.57 -41.54
C ALA A 12 -6.65 14.08 -41.35
N SER A 13 -5.82 14.39 -42.35
CA SER A 13 -4.42 14.00 -42.48
C SER A 13 -3.46 14.79 -41.58
N MET A 14 -2.42 14.07 -41.13
CA MET A 14 -1.00 14.43 -40.94
C MET A 14 -0.59 15.88 -40.63
N ALA A 15 0.22 16.03 -39.57
CA ALA A 15 1.47 16.79 -39.64
C ALA A 15 2.47 16.27 -38.59
N SER A 16 3.54 15.64 -39.05
CA SER A 16 4.69 15.22 -38.25
C SER A 16 5.65 16.40 -38.09
N LEU A 17 6.04 16.73 -36.85
CA LEU A 17 7.12 17.66 -36.56
C LEU A 17 8.30 16.88 -35.97
N LEU A 18 9.32 16.66 -36.80
CA LEU A 18 10.64 16.20 -36.41
C LEU A 18 11.49 17.43 -36.08
N VAL A 19 11.95 17.54 -34.83
CA VAL A 19 13.01 18.48 -34.44
C VAL A 19 14.22 17.66 -34.03
N VAL A 20 15.28 17.75 -34.83
CA VAL A 20 16.61 17.22 -34.54
C VAL A 20 17.46 18.38 -34.04
N ALA A 21 18.02 18.26 -32.84
CA ALA A 21 19.08 19.14 -32.36
C ALA A 21 20.27 18.27 -31.92
N LEU A 22 21.33 18.29 -32.74
CA LEU A 22 22.65 17.75 -32.46
C LEU A 22 23.55 18.89 -31.96
N LEU A 23 24.11 18.75 -30.76
CA LEU A 23 25.33 19.46 -30.37
C LEU A 23 26.24 18.50 -29.60
N THR A 24 27.26 18.02 -30.32
CA THR A 24 28.60 17.65 -29.85
C THR A 24 29.29 18.90 -29.26
N GLY A 25 30.21 18.88 -28.27
CA GLY A 25 30.93 17.84 -27.56
C GLY A 25 31.99 18.49 -26.63
N CYS A 26 32.68 17.63 -25.86
CA CYS A 26 34.03 17.76 -25.27
C CYS A 26 34.38 18.87 -24.26
N GLY A 27 34.88 18.44 -23.09
CA GLY A 27 35.90 19.16 -22.32
C GLY A 27 35.77 19.07 -20.79
N LEU A 28 36.50 18.14 -20.16
CA LEU A 28 36.95 18.25 -18.77
C LEU A 28 38.28 19.02 -18.74
N PRO A 29 38.56 19.75 -17.66
CA PRO A 29 39.76 19.40 -16.91
C PRO A 29 39.55 19.36 -15.39
N ALA A 30 40.32 18.48 -14.77
CA ALA A 30 40.59 18.43 -13.34
C ALA A 30 41.72 19.43 -12.99
N ALA A 31 41.62 20.10 -11.84
CA ALA A 31 42.74 20.53 -11.00
C ALA A 31 42.23 21.21 -9.72
N GLY A 32 42.85 20.92 -8.58
CA GLY A 32 42.77 21.76 -7.39
C GLY A 32 42.64 21.04 -6.04
N GLN A 33 43.63 20.22 -5.66
CA GLN A 33 43.91 19.95 -4.25
C GLN A 33 44.69 21.14 -3.65
N PRO A 34 44.52 21.46 -2.36
CA PRO A 34 45.62 21.97 -1.55
C PRO A 34 46.16 20.88 -0.62
N ALA A 35 47.48 20.81 -0.56
CA ALA A 35 48.29 19.96 0.29
C ALA A 35 48.69 20.70 1.59
N ILE A 36 48.52 20.00 2.71
CA ILE A 36 49.38 19.86 3.92
C ILE A 36 49.96 21.13 4.59
N ASP A 37 49.66 21.27 5.90
CA ASP A 37 50.59 21.79 6.90
C ASP A 37 50.87 20.70 7.96
N PRO A 38 52.13 20.38 8.27
CA PRO A 38 52.47 19.62 9.47
C PRO A 38 53.32 20.43 10.47
N VAL A 39 53.28 19.93 11.71
CA VAL A 39 54.25 20.10 12.82
C VAL A 39 54.03 21.28 13.79
N ALA A 40 53.67 20.90 15.02
CA ALA A 40 54.42 21.30 16.20
C ALA A 40 54.30 20.20 17.28
N ALA A 41 55.38 19.46 17.51
CA ALA A 41 55.55 18.58 18.65
C ALA A 41 56.08 19.40 19.84
N GLY A 42 55.41 19.27 21.00
CA GLY A 42 55.82 19.84 22.29
C GLY A 42 55.69 18.80 23.41
N PRO A 43 56.42 18.96 24.53
CA PRO A 43 57.02 17.83 25.26
C PRO A 43 56.08 17.11 26.24
N LEU A 44 56.35 15.81 26.45
CA LEU A 44 55.78 14.96 27.49
C LEU A 44 56.28 15.36 28.89
N PRO A 45 55.40 15.46 29.90
CA PRO A 45 55.76 15.25 31.29
C PRO A 45 55.36 13.83 31.72
N ASN A 46 56.37 13.04 32.09
CA ASN A 46 56.21 11.80 32.84
C ASN A 46 55.60 12.11 34.22
N GLY A 47 54.43 11.51 34.52
CA GLY A 47 53.83 11.49 35.84
C GLY A 47 53.21 10.11 36.11
N PRO A 48 53.39 9.52 37.30
CA PRO A 48 53.01 8.14 37.58
C PRO A 48 51.49 7.95 37.63
N ALA A 49 51.06 6.75 37.19
CA ALA A 49 49.67 6.33 37.11
C ALA A 49 49.02 6.19 38.49
N THR A 50 47.90 6.89 38.70
CA THR A 50 46.94 6.64 39.79
C THR A 50 45.76 5.85 39.22
N PRO A 51 45.38 4.69 39.78
CA PRO A 51 44.23 3.95 39.30
C PRO A 51 42.95 4.62 39.82
N VAL A 52 42.26 5.37 38.96
CA VAL A 52 40.90 5.82 39.24
C VAL A 52 39.96 4.65 38.95
N GLY A 53 39.30 4.16 40.01
CA GLY A 53 38.39 3.03 39.96
C GLY A 53 37.34 3.17 38.86
N ARG A 54 37.29 2.17 37.98
CA ARG A 54 36.19 1.95 37.03
C ARG A 54 34.89 1.78 37.84
N PRO A 55 33.83 2.56 37.59
CA PRO A 55 32.53 2.22 38.15
C PRO A 55 32.10 0.91 37.51
N THR A 56 32.13 -0.15 38.29
CA THR A 56 31.50 -1.42 37.98
C THR A 56 30.00 -1.23 37.89
N GLY A 57 29.44 -1.60 36.73
CA GLY A 57 28.05 -2.05 36.63
C GLY A 57 27.00 -0.95 36.53
N ALA A 58 26.99 -0.19 35.44
CA ALA A 58 25.70 0.19 34.87
C ALA A 58 25.13 -1.08 34.21
N ALA A 59 24.33 -1.84 34.96
CA ALA A 59 23.50 -2.88 34.37
C ALA A 59 22.62 -2.21 33.31
N GLU A 60 22.83 -2.58 32.05
CA GLU A 60 21.99 -2.16 30.94
C GLU A 60 20.58 -2.69 31.24
N VAL A 61 19.69 -1.80 31.68
CA VAL A 61 18.27 -2.12 31.86
C VAL A 61 17.72 -2.38 30.47
N ARG A 62 17.78 -3.64 30.03
CA ARG A 62 17.05 -4.07 28.85
C ARG A 62 15.56 -3.96 29.19
N PRO A 63 14.79 -3.12 28.49
CA PRO A 63 13.35 -3.10 28.70
C PRO A 63 12.81 -4.49 28.37
N ASP A 64 12.02 -5.03 29.30
CA ASP A 64 11.29 -6.27 29.08
C ASP A 64 10.45 -6.11 27.80
N PRO A 65 10.49 -7.07 26.86
CA PRO A 65 9.66 -6.98 25.68
C PRO A 65 8.20 -6.93 26.11
N ALA A 66 7.50 -5.89 25.64
CA ALA A 66 6.07 -5.74 25.93
C ALA A 66 5.31 -7.02 25.52
N PRO A 67 4.31 -7.45 26.30
CA PRO A 67 3.56 -8.67 26.01
C PRO A 67 2.90 -8.58 24.63
N VAL A 68 3.21 -9.54 23.76
CA VAL A 68 2.60 -9.67 22.43
C VAL A 68 1.20 -10.23 22.62
N ILE A 69 0.17 -9.45 22.29
CA ILE A 69 -1.22 -9.94 22.28
C ILE A 69 -1.39 -10.79 21.02
N PRO A 70 -1.72 -12.09 21.15
CA PRO A 70 -1.99 -12.93 19.99
C PRO A 70 -3.19 -12.40 19.17
N VAL A 71 -3.13 -12.57 17.85
CA VAL A 71 -4.22 -12.17 16.97
C VAL A 71 -5.40 -13.12 17.13
N SER A 72 -6.61 -12.57 17.32
CA SER A 72 -7.85 -13.35 17.31
C SER A 72 -9.03 -12.54 16.79
N TYR A 73 -10.03 -13.22 16.24
CA TYR A 73 -11.27 -12.60 15.75
C TYR A 73 -12.40 -13.63 15.60
N PRO A 74 -13.68 -13.26 15.85
CA PRO A 74 -14.81 -14.15 15.60
C PRO A 74 -15.13 -14.27 14.09
N ALA A 75 -15.91 -15.27 13.70
CA ALA A 75 -16.38 -15.41 12.32
C ALA A 75 -17.25 -14.23 11.87
N THR A 76 -18.04 -13.67 12.80
CA THR A 76 -18.85 -12.48 12.63
C THR A 76 -18.66 -11.61 13.87
N GLY A 77 -18.32 -10.33 13.68
CA GLY A 77 -18.14 -9.36 14.75
C GLY A 77 -19.42 -8.56 15.02
N GLY A 78 -19.33 -7.65 15.99
CA GLY A 78 -20.43 -6.82 16.45
C GLY A 78 -20.64 -5.53 15.64
N ASN A 79 -19.88 -5.30 14.56
CA ASN A 79 -19.97 -4.07 13.75
C ASN A 79 -19.73 -2.79 14.58
N HIS A 80 -18.84 -2.87 15.58
CA HIS A 80 -18.38 -1.76 16.40
C HIS A 80 -16.94 -1.40 16.06
N TRP A 81 -16.65 -0.10 15.96
CA TRP A 81 -15.41 0.36 15.32
C TRP A 81 -14.48 1.12 16.27
N SER A 82 -13.20 0.84 16.15
CA SER A 82 -12.10 1.69 16.61
C SER A 82 -11.58 2.47 15.41
N VAL A 83 -11.60 3.80 15.49
CA VAL A 83 -11.18 4.68 14.40
C VAL A 83 -9.77 5.18 14.66
N ALA A 84 -8.91 5.08 13.65
CA ALA A 84 -7.54 5.59 13.75
C ALA A 84 -7.52 7.13 13.78
N PRO A 85 -6.52 7.74 14.45
CA PRO A 85 -6.29 9.18 14.32
C PRO A 85 -5.89 9.53 12.87
N GLY A 86 -6.13 10.79 12.49
CA GLY A 86 -5.62 11.35 11.23
C GLY A 86 -4.09 11.25 11.13
N GLU A 87 -3.56 11.32 9.92
CA GLU A 87 -2.11 11.42 9.75
C GLU A 87 -1.62 12.83 10.08
N THR A 88 -0.45 12.91 10.74
CA THR A 88 0.19 14.18 11.12
C THR A 88 1.07 14.75 10.01
N THR A 89 1.55 13.90 9.11
CA THR A 89 2.40 14.28 7.99
C THR A 89 1.60 14.15 6.70
N PRO A 90 1.58 15.17 5.83
CA PRO A 90 0.91 15.04 4.53
C PRO A 90 1.59 13.99 3.66
N GLY A 91 0.80 13.30 2.84
CA GLY A 91 1.31 12.39 1.81
C GLY A 91 2.22 13.09 0.79
N ARG A 92 2.99 12.30 0.03
CA ARG A 92 4.01 12.80 -0.90
C ARG A 92 3.44 13.56 -2.10
N ALA A 93 2.23 13.23 -2.54
CA ALA A 93 1.64 13.82 -3.73
C ALA A 93 1.12 15.23 -3.47
N THR A 94 1.60 16.18 -4.27
CA THR A 94 1.25 17.61 -4.15
C THR A 94 0.21 18.07 -5.18
N ALA A 95 -0.08 17.26 -6.20
CA ALA A 95 -1.05 17.54 -7.25
C ALA A 95 -2.16 16.48 -7.33
N GLY A 96 -3.27 16.82 -7.97
CA GLY A 96 -4.44 15.95 -8.14
C GLY A 96 -5.55 16.20 -7.12
N ARG A 97 -6.67 15.48 -7.30
CA ARG A 97 -7.84 15.58 -6.42
C ARG A 97 -7.53 14.95 -5.06
N LEU A 98 -7.77 15.70 -3.98
CA LEU A 98 -7.67 15.17 -2.62
C LEU A 98 -8.88 14.30 -2.29
N LEU A 99 -8.63 13.08 -1.83
CA LEU A 99 -9.61 12.24 -1.15
C LEU A 99 -9.14 11.96 0.28
N ARG A 100 -10.03 12.22 1.23
CA ARG A 100 -9.87 11.94 2.64
C ARG A 100 -10.44 10.57 2.95
N TYR A 101 -9.67 9.74 3.65
CA TYR A 101 -10.13 8.43 4.06
C TYR A 101 -9.98 8.24 5.56
N ARG A 102 -10.91 7.51 6.15
CA ARG A 102 -10.83 7.05 7.54
C ARG A 102 -10.39 5.59 7.56
N VAL A 103 -9.64 5.18 8.58
CA VAL A 103 -9.39 3.76 8.87
C VAL A 103 -10.17 3.36 10.12
N ALA A 104 -10.97 2.31 10.01
CA ALA A 104 -11.78 1.75 11.08
C ALA A 104 -11.49 0.26 11.23
N VAL A 105 -11.16 -0.20 12.44
CA VAL A 105 -10.91 -1.61 12.77
C VAL A 105 -12.03 -2.10 13.67
N GLU A 106 -12.61 -3.25 13.35
CA GLU A 106 -13.67 -3.84 14.16
C GLU A 106 -13.13 -4.22 15.55
N ARG A 107 -13.86 -3.86 16.62
CA ARG A 107 -13.39 -3.98 18.01
C ARG A 107 -13.20 -5.43 18.49
N ASP A 108 -13.85 -6.38 17.84
CA ASP A 108 -13.74 -7.80 18.15
C ASP A 108 -12.45 -8.43 17.60
N ILE A 109 -11.69 -7.69 16.77
CA ILE A 109 -10.37 -8.08 16.30
C ILE A 109 -9.34 -7.72 17.38
N ARG A 110 -8.63 -8.73 17.90
CA ARG A 110 -7.57 -8.58 18.91
C ARG A 110 -6.19 -8.80 18.30
N GLY A 111 -5.16 -8.30 18.97
CA GLY A 111 -3.76 -8.41 18.53
C GLY A 111 -3.41 -7.58 17.29
N LEU A 112 -4.33 -6.76 16.77
CA LEU A 112 -4.12 -5.87 15.64
C LEU A 112 -4.48 -4.42 16.03
N PRO A 113 -3.55 -3.67 16.64
CA PRO A 113 -3.82 -2.30 17.08
C PRO A 113 -4.25 -1.42 15.91
N THR A 114 -5.31 -0.62 16.11
CA THR A 114 -5.88 0.24 15.07
C THR A 114 -4.85 1.20 14.46
N LYS A 115 -3.92 1.71 15.26
CA LYS A 115 -2.83 2.58 14.82
C LYS A 115 -1.87 1.88 13.84
N ASP A 116 -1.58 0.61 14.07
CA ASP A 116 -0.63 -0.16 13.26
C ASP A 116 -1.25 -0.54 11.91
N ILE A 117 -2.51 -0.97 11.93
CA ILE A 117 -3.31 -1.20 10.71
C ILE A 117 -3.38 0.06 9.87
N ALA A 118 -3.72 1.19 10.51
CA ALA A 118 -3.80 2.46 9.82
C ALA A 118 -2.45 2.90 9.25
N THR A 119 -1.35 2.66 9.97
CA THR A 119 0.01 2.94 9.49
C THR A 119 0.36 2.09 8.27
N ALA A 120 0.10 0.78 8.30
CA ALA A 120 0.33 -0.10 7.15
C ALA A 120 -0.46 0.33 5.90
N ILE A 121 -1.73 0.67 6.06
CA ILE A 121 -2.58 1.19 4.98
C ILE A 121 -2.03 2.53 4.45
N THR A 122 -1.68 3.45 5.36
CA THR A 122 -1.18 4.79 4.99
C THR A 122 0.15 4.69 4.24
N THR A 123 1.08 3.86 4.72
CA THR A 123 2.35 3.58 4.05
C THR A 123 2.11 3.01 2.66
N THR A 124 1.18 2.07 2.50
CA THR A 124 0.84 1.49 1.19
C THR A 124 0.30 2.56 0.24
N LEU A 125 -0.64 3.39 0.68
CA LEU A 125 -1.29 4.39 -0.18
C LEU A 125 -0.38 5.59 -0.52
N ASN A 126 0.63 5.85 0.32
CA ASN A 126 1.64 6.89 0.10
C ASN A 126 2.93 6.36 -0.58
N ASP A 127 3.01 5.06 -0.88
CA ASP A 127 4.15 4.48 -1.59
C ASP A 127 4.27 5.07 -3.01
N PRO A 128 5.49 5.38 -3.50
CA PRO A 128 5.71 5.90 -4.86
C PRO A 128 5.19 5.01 -5.99
N ARG A 129 4.87 3.74 -5.72
CA ARG A 129 4.29 2.77 -6.68
C ARG A 129 2.75 2.70 -6.58
N GLY A 130 2.16 3.41 -5.61
CA GLY A 130 0.73 3.45 -5.33
C GLY A 130 -0.06 4.41 -6.24
N TRP A 131 -1.36 4.56 -5.96
CA TRP A 131 -2.29 5.30 -6.82
C TRP A 131 -1.98 6.77 -7.02
N THR A 132 -1.23 7.38 -6.11
CA THR A 132 -0.83 8.80 -6.18
C THR A 132 0.26 9.05 -7.22
N ALA A 133 0.97 8.01 -7.66
CA ALA A 133 2.05 8.11 -8.66
C ALA A 133 1.58 8.61 -10.04
N GLY A 134 0.31 8.36 -10.38
CA GLY A 134 -0.31 8.84 -11.62
C GLY A 134 -0.70 10.32 -11.62
N GLY A 135 -0.50 11.05 -10.52
CA GLY A 135 -0.75 12.50 -10.43
C GLY A 135 -2.22 12.92 -10.36
N ALA A 136 -3.17 12.00 -10.58
CA ALA A 136 -4.61 12.30 -10.50
C ALA A 136 -5.12 12.43 -9.06
N TRP A 137 -4.45 11.81 -8.09
CA TRP A 137 -4.96 11.62 -6.73
C TRP A 137 -3.98 12.04 -5.65
N ARG A 138 -4.53 12.64 -4.60
CA ARG A 138 -3.91 12.74 -3.27
C ARG A 138 -4.80 11.99 -2.29
N LEU A 139 -4.19 11.18 -1.43
CA LEU A 139 -4.90 10.40 -0.42
C LEU A 139 -4.44 10.88 0.95
N ARG A 140 -5.38 11.15 1.86
CA ARG A 140 -5.06 11.61 3.21
C ARG A 140 -5.88 10.91 4.26
N ARG A 141 -5.23 10.34 5.28
CA ARG A 141 -5.92 9.74 6.41
C ARG A 141 -6.46 10.82 7.35
N VAL A 142 -7.74 10.75 7.69
CA VAL A 142 -8.41 11.65 8.65
C VAL A 142 -8.93 10.89 9.86
N GLY A 143 -9.06 11.59 10.98
CA GLY A 143 -9.53 11.02 12.25
C GLY A 143 -11.05 10.88 12.37
N ALA A 144 -11.49 10.57 13.58
CA ALA A 144 -12.90 10.63 13.96
C ALA A 144 -13.40 12.08 13.96
N GLY A 145 -14.65 12.32 13.57
CA GLY A 145 -15.26 13.66 13.53
C GLY A 145 -14.83 14.54 12.35
N GLU A 146 -13.71 14.24 11.70
CA GLU A 146 -13.25 14.97 10.51
C GLU A 146 -14.04 14.61 9.23
N PRO A 147 -14.16 15.53 8.25
CA PRO A 147 -14.76 15.24 6.94
C PRO A 147 -14.04 14.08 6.22
N THR A 148 -14.81 13.11 5.73
CA THR A 148 -14.30 11.91 5.05
C THR A 148 -15.01 11.64 3.73
N ASP A 149 -14.27 11.23 2.70
CA ASP A 149 -14.81 10.85 1.38
C ASP A 149 -15.09 9.34 1.29
N PHE A 150 -14.39 8.53 2.09
CA PHE A 150 -14.62 7.09 2.24
C PHE A 150 -13.97 6.52 3.51
N THR A 151 -14.37 5.31 3.90
CA THR A 151 -13.78 4.61 5.05
C THR A 151 -13.21 3.27 4.58
N ILE A 152 -12.00 2.97 5.03
CA ILE A 152 -11.33 1.68 4.91
C ILE A 152 -11.58 0.92 6.21
N TYR A 153 -12.33 -0.17 6.13
CA TYR A 153 -12.67 -1.05 7.23
C TYR A 153 -11.75 -2.26 7.24
N LEU A 154 -11.24 -2.65 8.41
CA LEU A 154 -10.76 -4.00 8.65
C LEU A 154 -11.84 -4.74 9.44
N ALA A 155 -12.52 -5.69 8.78
CA ALA A 155 -13.73 -6.33 9.28
C ALA A 155 -13.55 -7.85 9.39
N THR A 156 -14.28 -8.46 10.32
CA THR A 156 -14.48 -9.91 10.38
C THR A 156 -15.20 -10.44 9.14
N PRO A 157 -15.05 -11.74 8.81
CA PRO A 157 -15.67 -12.33 7.61
C PRO A 157 -17.18 -12.06 7.46
N GLY A 158 -17.97 -12.23 8.52
CA GLY A 158 -19.41 -11.95 8.47
C GLY A 158 -19.77 -10.47 8.44
N THR A 159 -19.03 -9.61 9.13
CA THR A 159 -19.24 -8.16 9.05
C THR A 159 -18.88 -7.64 7.65
N ARG A 160 -17.87 -8.23 7.00
CA ARG A 160 -17.55 -7.96 5.60
C ARG A 160 -18.77 -8.15 4.71
N ASP A 161 -19.46 -9.28 4.80
CA ASP A 161 -20.64 -9.57 3.96
C ASP A 161 -21.75 -8.52 4.17
N THR A 162 -21.94 -8.10 5.42
CA THR A 162 -22.92 -7.06 5.76
C THR A 162 -22.56 -5.70 5.15
N LEU A 163 -21.27 -5.33 5.17
CA LEU A 163 -20.81 -4.05 4.64
C LEU A 163 -20.76 -4.02 3.11
N CYS A 164 -20.36 -5.14 2.51
CA CYS A 164 -20.20 -5.30 1.06
C CYS A 164 -21.54 -5.35 0.33
N GLN A 165 -22.57 -5.96 0.90
CA GLN A 165 -23.89 -6.11 0.28
C GLN A 165 -23.82 -6.72 -1.14
N ASP A 166 -22.88 -7.64 -1.33
CA ASP A 166 -22.67 -8.44 -2.53
C ASP A 166 -22.85 -9.93 -2.18
N VAL A 167 -22.23 -10.83 -2.94
CA VAL A 167 -22.22 -12.26 -2.63
C VAL A 167 -21.60 -12.46 -1.23
N PRO A 168 -22.32 -13.08 -0.28
CA PRO A 168 -21.84 -13.26 1.09
C PRO A 168 -20.82 -14.40 1.17
N ASP A 169 -19.63 -14.15 0.63
CA ASP A 169 -18.57 -15.15 0.49
C ASP A 169 -17.67 -15.31 1.72
N ALA A 170 -17.69 -14.32 2.63
CA ALA A 170 -16.86 -14.26 3.83
C ALA A 170 -15.34 -14.46 3.60
N TYR A 171 -14.88 -14.36 2.35
CA TYR A 171 -13.53 -14.71 1.92
C TYR A 171 -12.81 -13.50 1.31
N THR A 172 -13.47 -12.79 0.39
CA THR A 172 -12.86 -11.68 -0.34
C THR A 172 -12.92 -10.38 0.45
N SER A 173 -12.15 -9.39 -0.01
CA SER A 173 -12.37 -7.98 0.33
C SER A 173 -13.27 -7.35 -0.74
N CYS A 174 -13.79 -6.16 -0.49
CA CYS A 174 -14.69 -5.51 -1.45
C CYS A 174 -14.64 -3.98 -1.35
N ARG A 175 -15.34 -3.33 -2.29
CA ARG A 175 -15.78 -1.95 -2.16
C ARG A 175 -17.29 -1.83 -2.44
N ASN A 176 -18.01 -1.21 -1.51
CA ASN A 176 -19.42 -0.80 -1.70
C ASN A 176 -19.59 0.69 -1.38
N GLY A 177 -19.90 1.50 -2.39
CA GLY A 177 -20.03 2.96 -2.25
C GLY A 177 -18.80 3.61 -1.58
N GLY A 178 -19.00 4.25 -0.42
CA GLY A 178 -17.96 4.85 0.40
C GLY A 178 -17.23 3.88 1.35
N ARG A 179 -17.50 2.58 1.28
CA ARG A 179 -16.92 1.54 2.14
C ARG A 179 -15.92 0.72 1.33
N VAL A 180 -14.65 0.77 1.75
CA VAL A 180 -13.58 -0.13 1.29
C VAL A 180 -13.40 -1.13 2.42
N VAL A 181 -13.67 -2.41 2.18
CA VAL A 181 -13.79 -3.42 3.24
C VAL A 181 -12.72 -4.48 3.06
N LEU A 182 -11.74 -4.48 3.96
CA LEU A 182 -10.67 -5.46 4.03
C LEU A 182 -11.09 -6.59 4.97
N ASN A 183 -11.06 -7.82 4.49
CA ASN A 183 -11.35 -8.99 5.32
C ASN A 183 -10.14 -9.33 6.20
N VAL A 184 -10.32 -9.34 7.52
CA VAL A 184 -9.26 -9.62 8.50
C VAL A 184 -8.63 -11.00 8.30
N ALA A 185 -9.38 -12.00 7.84
CA ALA A 185 -8.82 -13.31 7.57
C ALA A 185 -7.77 -13.26 6.46
N ARG A 186 -8.02 -12.44 5.42
CA ARG A 186 -7.05 -12.20 4.34
C ARG A 186 -5.88 -11.34 4.83
N TRP A 187 -6.13 -10.37 5.70
CA TRP A 187 -5.07 -9.56 6.31
C TRP A 187 -4.09 -10.40 7.14
N VAL A 188 -4.59 -11.39 7.89
CA VAL A 188 -3.79 -12.21 8.79
C VAL A 188 -3.11 -13.37 8.05
N LYS A 189 -3.78 -13.99 7.07
CA LYS A 189 -3.33 -15.25 6.46
C LYS A 189 -2.93 -15.14 4.99
N GLY A 190 -3.31 -14.06 4.31
CA GLY A 190 -3.21 -13.97 2.86
C GLY A 190 -4.11 -14.98 2.16
N VAL A 191 -3.59 -15.57 1.08
CA VAL A 191 -4.22 -16.70 0.37
C VAL A 191 -3.18 -17.77 0.05
N PRO A 192 -3.57 -19.06 -0.02
CA PRO A 192 -2.67 -20.12 -0.43
C PRO A 192 -2.08 -19.88 -1.82
N GLY A 193 -0.79 -20.18 -2.00
CA GLY A 193 -0.16 -20.12 -3.32
C GLY A 193 0.03 -18.72 -3.91
N TYR A 194 -0.10 -17.64 -3.12
CA TYR A 194 0.09 -16.27 -3.62
C TYR A 194 1.50 -16.02 -4.19
N GLY A 195 2.51 -16.75 -3.74
CA GLY A 195 3.87 -16.66 -4.29
C GLY A 195 4.65 -15.39 -3.92
N ALA A 196 4.17 -14.62 -2.93
CA ALA A 196 4.84 -13.47 -2.35
C ALA A 196 4.56 -13.36 -0.84
N THR A 197 5.23 -12.44 -0.15
CA THR A 197 5.09 -12.26 1.30
C THR A 197 3.68 -11.82 1.70
N LEU A 198 3.30 -12.10 2.95
CA LEU A 198 2.04 -11.60 3.52
C LEU A 198 1.94 -10.07 3.50
N GLU A 199 3.07 -9.37 3.68
CA GLU A 199 3.14 -7.92 3.53
C GLU A 199 2.77 -7.48 2.10
N THR A 200 3.34 -8.14 1.08
CA THR A 200 2.99 -7.88 -0.32
C THR A 200 1.51 -8.10 -0.57
N TYR A 201 0.93 -9.17 -0.02
CA TYR A 201 -0.50 -9.44 -0.12
C TYR A 201 -1.35 -8.34 0.53
N ARG A 202 -0.96 -7.84 1.72
CA ARG A 202 -1.64 -6.72 2.38
C ARG A 202 -1.57 -5.43 1.56
N GLN A 203 -0.44 -5.17 0.91
CA GLN A 203 -0.32 -4.03 0.00
C GLN A 203 -1.24 -4.20 -1.22
N TYR A 204 -1.28 -5.41 -1.80
CA TYR A 204 -2.17 -5.76 -2.91
C TYR A 204 -3.63 -5.51 -2.55
N MET A 205 -4.12 -6.10 -1.45
CA MET A 205 -5.54 -5.99 -1.09
C MET A 205 -5.96 -4.54 -0.84
N VAL A 206 -5.09 -3.74 -0.19
CA VAL A 206 -5.35 -2.32 0.03
C VAL A 206 -5.44 -1.57 -1.30
N ASN A 207 -4.47 -1.77 -2.19
CA ASN A 207 -4.46 -1.09 -3.48
C ASN A 207 -5.60 -1.56 -4.40
N HIS A 208 -5.99 -2.83 -4.37
CA HIS A 208 -7.08 -3.38 -5.15
C HIS A 208 -8.41 -2.72 -4.77
N GLU A 209 -8.77 -2.75 -3.49
CA GLU A 209 -10.05 -2.21 -3.04
C GLU A 209 -10.12 -0.68 -3.10
N VAL A 210 -9.00 0.00 -2.85
CA VAL A 210 -8.92 1.45 -3.11
C VAL A 210 -8.97 1.74 -4.61
N GLY A 211 -8.41 0.88 -5.46
CA GLY A 211 -8.57 0.98 -6.91
C GLY A 211 -10.03 0.97 -7.33
N HIS A 212 -10.85 0.08 -6.74
CA HIS A 212 -12.30 0.11 -6.94
C HIS A 212 -12.93 1.42 -6.48
N LYS A 213 -12.50 1.99 -5.35
CA LYS A 213 -12.99 3.30 -4.88
C LYS A 213 -12.62 4.44 -5.84
N LEU A 214 -11.47 4.34 -6.51
CA LEU A 214 -11.01 5.30 -7.51
C LEU A 214 -11.62 5.10 -8.90
N GLY A 215 -12.48 4.09 -9.07
CA GLY A 215 -13.23 3.85 -10.30
C GLY A 215 -12.63 2.81 -11.25
N TYR A 216 -11.60 2.06 -10.82
CA TYR A 216 -11.02 1.00 -11.63
C TYR A 216 -11.80 -0.31 -11.46
N GLY A 217 -12.17 -0.93 -12.58
CA GLY A 217 -12.77 -2.26 -12.62
C GLY A 217 -11.71 -3.36 -12.63
N HIS A 218 -12.16 -4.62 -12.61
CA HIS A 218 -11.26 -5.76 -12.69
C HIS A 218 -10.51 -5.84 -14.03
N GLU A 219 -9.29 -6.37 -13.94
CA GLU A 219 -8.43 -6.68 -15.06
C GLU A 219 -7.98 -8.14 -15.02
N ARG A 220 -7.57 -8.68 -16.17
CA ARG A 220 -7.10 -10.05 -16.32
C ARG A 220 -5.58 -10.10 -16.45
N CYS A 221 -5.04 -11.28 -16.20
CA CYS A 221 -3.61 -11.55 -16.37
C CYS A 221 -3.20 -11.28 -17.83
N PRO A 222 -2.23 -10.39 -18.11
CA PRO A 222 -1.80 -10.07 -19.48
C PRO A 222 -0.91 -11.15 -20.11
N GLY A 223 -0.58 -12.21 -19.38
CA GLY A 223 0.21 -13.34 -19.88
C GLY A 223 0.98 -14.06 -18.77
N ARG A 224 1.24 -15.35 -18.99
CA ARG A 224 1.99 -16.19 -18.04
C ARG A 224 3.37 -15.59 -17.72
N GLY A 225 3.76 -15.63 -16.46
CA GLY A 225 5.05 -15.12 -15.96
C GLY A 225 5.13 -13.60 -15.88
N ARG A 226 4.13 -12.86 -16.37
CA ARG A 226 4.07 -11.41 -16.21
C ARG A 226 3.49 -11.06 -14.83
N PRO A 227 3.82 -9.89 -14.26
CA PRO A 227 3.10 -9.39 -13.09
C PRO A 227 1.60 -9.32 -13.36
N ALA A 228 0.80 -9.69 -12.37
CA ALA A 228 -0.64 -9.42 -12.36
C ALA A 228 -0.88 -7.90 -12.32
N PRO A 229 -1.84 -7.34 -13.06
CA PRO A 229 -2.30 -5.99 -12.80
C PRO A 229 -2.87 -5.93 -11.37
N VAL A 230 -2.71 -4.80 -10.67
CA VAL A 230 -3.21 -4.71 -9.28
C VAL A 230 -4.73 -4.90 -9.21
N MET A 231 -5.44 -4.58 -10.31
CA MET A 231 -6.88 -4.77 -10.44
C MET A 231 -7.30 -6.17 -10.90
N GLN A 232 -6.35 -7.10 -11.09
CA GLN A 232 -6.69 -8.52 -11.11
C GLN A 232 -7.13 -8.94 -9.72
N GLN A 233 -8.18 -9.75 -9.63
CA GLN A 233 -8.66 -10.35 -8.38
C GLN A 233 -7.72 -11.49 -7.95
N GLN A 234 -6.47 -11.15 -7.59
CA GLN A 234 -5.40 -12.09 -7.24
C GLN A 234 -5.71 -12.93 -6.00
N THR A 235 -6.65 -12.48 -5.17
CA THR A 235 -7.21 -13.23 -4.02
C THR A 235 -7.79 -14.58 -4.45
N LEU A 236 -8.36 -14.67 -5.65
CA LEU A 236 -9.00 -15.88 -6.17
C LEU A 236 -8.10 -16.66 -7.14
N GLY A 237 -7.12 -16.00 -7.75
CA GLY A 237 -6.14 -16.68 -8.59
C GLY A 237 -5.24 -15.75 -9.38
N LEU A 238 -4.00 -16.19 -9.60
CA LEU A 238 -3.04 -15.46 -10.42
C LEU A 238 -3.12 -15.80 -11.91
N HIS A 239 -3.77 -16.90 -12.30
CA HIS A 239 -4.00 -17.25 -13.71
C HIS A 239 -2.72 -17.23 -14.56
N GLY A 240 -1.62 -17.74 -14.00
CA GLY A 240 -0.30 -17.80 -14.63
C GLY A 240 0.55 -16.53 -14.48
N CYS A 241 0.00 -15.42 -13.98
CA CYS A 241 0.78 -14.24 -13.62
C CYS A 241 1.57 -14.45 -12.31
N THR A 242 2.51 -13.55 -12.03
CA THR A 242 3.17 -13.43 -10.73
C THR A 242 2.44 -12.40 -9.86
N ALA A 243 2.50 -12.54 -8.54
CA ALA A 243 1.92 -11.57 -7.61
C ALA A 243 2.45 -10.16 -7.83
N ASN A 244 1.59 -9.16 -7.68
CA ASN A 244 1.95 -7.74 -7.74
C ASN A 244 0.97 -6.90 -6.92
N ALA A 245 1.53 -6.09 -6.02
CA ALA A 245 0.75 -5.23 -5.14
C ALA A 245 0.48 -3.83 -5.68
N TRP A 246 1.10 -3.45 -6.79
CA TRP A 246 1.25 -2.03 -7.13
C TRP A 246 0.60 -1.67 -8.47
N PRO A 247 -0.17 -0.56 -8.53
CA PRO A 247 -0.67 -0.01 -9.79
C PRO A 247 0.45 0.57 -10.66
N TYR A 248 1.54 1.07 -10.05
CA TYR A 248 2.67 1.67 -10.76
C TYR A 248 4.00 1.04 -10.35
N PRO A 249 4.23 -0.25 -10.65
CA PRO A 249 5.44 -0.97 -10.20
C PRO A 249 6.75 -0.36 -10.75
N LYS A 250 6.66 0.41 -11.84
CA LYS A 250 7.77 1.14 -12.47
C LYS A 250 7.61 2.68 -12.39
N GLY A 251 6.77 3.18 -11.48
CA GLY A 251 6.65 4.61 -11.19
C GLY A 251 5.54 5.34 -11.96
N LYS A 252 5.79 5.82 -13.19
CA LYS A 252 4.87 6.81 -13.82
C LYS A 252 3.77 6.21 -14.70
N ALA A 253 4.00 5.04 -15.29
CA ALA A 253 3.01 4.37 -16.12
C ALA A 253 2.25 3.33 -15.28
N ARG A 254 0.92 3.39 -15.31
CA ARG A 254 0.08 2.38 -14.67
C ARG A 254 0.32 1.05 -15.39
N TYR A 255 0.59 0.01 -14.62
CA TYR A 255 0.66 -1.34 -15.14
C TYR A 255 -0.75 -1.95 -15.15
N SER A 256 -1.29 -2.19 -16.34
CA SER A 256 -2.66 -2.65 -16.55
C SER A 256 -2.73 -3.88 -17.45
N GLY A 257 -3.79 -4.66 -17.27
CA GLY A 257 -4.13 -5.80 -18.14
C GLY A 257 -5.41 -5.55 -18.95
N PRO A 258 -5.85 -6.55 -19.74
CA PRO A 258 -7.15 -6.52 -20.39
C PRO A 258 -8.27 -6.39 -19.36
N VAL A 259 -9.28 -5.56 -19.62
CA VAL A 259 -10.46 -5.46 -18.76
C VAL A 259 -11.16 -6.83 -18.68
N GLY A 260 -11.64 -7.17 -17.48
CA GLY A 260 -12.44 -8.36 -17.23
C GLY A 260 -12.14 -8.99 -15.88
N ALA A 261 -12.99 -9.95 -15.51
CA ALA A 261 -12.82 -10.79 -14.33
C ALA A 261 -12.83 -12.27 -14.75
N TYR A 262 -12.45 -13.14 -13.82
CA TYR A 262 -12.60 -14.58 -13.95
C TYR A 262 -13.80 -15.04 -13.14
N ASP A 263 -14.41 -16.15 -13.55
CA ASP A 263 -15.45 -16.84 -12.79
C ASP A 263 -14.80 -17.88 -11.86
N ASP A 264 -13.97 -17.39 -10.95
CA ASP A 264 -13.21 -18.24 -10.03
C ASP A 264 -14.11 -18.74 -8.90
N ALA A 265 -13.99 -20.02 -8.59
CA ALA A 265 -14.65 -20.59 -7.42
C ALA A 265 -14.13 -19.92 -6.15
N ILE A 266 -15.03 -19.42 -5.32
CA ILE A 266 -14.65 -18.80 -4.06
C ILE A 266 -14.39 -19.91 -3.04
N PRO A 267 -13.21 -19.91 -2.37
CA PRO A 267 -12.92 -20.91 -1.36
C PRO A 267 -13.92 -20.87 -0.20
N ARG A 268 -14.02 -21.99 0.52
CA ARG A 268 -14.94 -22.10 1.66
C ARG A 268 -14.68 -21.00 2.69
N ARG A 269 -15.78 -20.52 3.29
CA ARG A 269 -15.78 -19.60 4.42
C ARG A 269 -14.84 -20.09 5.52
N GLU A 270 -13.96 -19.19 5.97
CA GLU A 270 -13.17 -19.42 7.17
C GLU A 270 -13.93 -18.97 8.41
N GLY A 271 -13.89 -19.81 9.46
CA GLY A 271 -14.52 -19.53 10.74
C GLY A 271 -13.73 -18.53 11.61
N ALA A 272 -14.04 -18.53 12.90
CA ALA A 272 -13.29 -17.75 13.88
C ALA A 272 -11.80 -18.15 13.88
N TYR A 273 -10.94 -17.18 14.20
CA TYR A 273 -9.52 -17.41 14.44
C TYR A 273 -9.25 -17.19 15.91
N SER A 274 -9.05 -18.29 16.63
CA SER A 274 -8.61 -18.28 18.01
C SER A 274 -7.09 -18.21 18.05
N ALA A 275 -6.56 -17.35 18.91
CA ALA A 275 -5.16 -17.43 19.29
C ALA A 275 -4.89 -18.82 19.87
N SER A 276 -3.81 -19.46 19.43
CA SER A 276 -3.23 -20.64 20.10
C SER A 276 -2.24 -20.18 21.16
#